data_AF-A0A6L3MKL7-F1
#
_entry.id   AF-A0A6L3MKL7-F1
#
_cell.length_a   1.000
_cell.length_b   1.000
_cell.length_c   1.000
_cell.angle_alpha   90.00
_cell.angle_beta   90.00
_cell.angle_gamma   90.00
#
_symmetry.space_group_name_H-M   'P 1'
#
loop_
_entity.id
_entity.type
_entity.pdbx_description
1 polymer ?
#
loop_
_entity_poly.entity_id
_entity_poly.type
_entity_poly.pdbx_seq_one_letter_code
_entity_poly.pdbx_strand_id
1 'polypeptide(L)'
;FEARLAVFARDPDSGRLGDAHITPRPAALASLAAGHARPPAPAQPAVWAADLQLTPDERFAYVSERTTSQLVCYRRHADGTFAAVHATATEAQPRGFAIDPSGRFLVACGEQSETVSVYAIAPDDGALTPRARESGGRGANWIEIV
;
A
#
# COMPACT_ATOMS: atom_id res chain seq x y z
N PHE A 1 -12.52 -1.06 8.50
CA PHE A 1 -11.36 -0.52 7.76
C PHE A 1 -11.76 0.77 7.08
N GLU A 2 -11.05 1.86 7.34
CA GLU A 2 -11.47 3.20 6.87
C GLU A 2 -10.56 3.79 5.79
N ALA A 3 -9.58 3.03 5.29
CA ALA A 3 -8.56 3.51 4.35
C ALA A 3 -7.83 4.74 4.88
N ARG A 4 -7.29 4.63 6.10
CA ARG A 4 -6.46 5.65 6.75
C ARG A 4 -5.17 4.99 7.23
N LEU A 5 -4.08 5.73 7.20
CA LEU A 5 -2.82 5.32 7.80
C LEU A 5 -2.74 5.88 9.22
N ALA A 6 -2.39 5.02 10.18
CA ALA A 6 -2.18 5.41 11.56
C ALA A 6 -0.69 5.26 11.89
N VAL A 7 -0.11 6.32 12.47
CA VAL A 7 1.29 6.39 12.84
C VAL A 7 1.38 6.57 14.34
N PHE A 8 2.19 5.74 14.99
CA PHE A 8 2.41 5.78 16.44
C PHE A 8 3.90 6.00 16.71
N ALA A 9 4.20 6.88 17.67
CA ALA A 9 5.52 6.88 18.29
C ALA A 9 5.59 5.73 19.31
N ARG A 10 6.67 4.95 19.27
CA ARG A 10 6.96 3.92 20.28
C ARG A 10 8.04 4.45 21.22
N ASP A 11 7.75 4.43 22.52
CA ASP A 11 8.75 4.67 23.54
C ASP A 11 9.79 3.53 23.51
N PRO A 12 11.10 3.83 23.35
CA PRO A 12 12.10 2.81 23.08
C PRO A 12 12.33 1.87 24.28
N ASP A 13 12.21 2.40 25.50
CA ASP A 13 12.54 1.69 26.74
C ASP A 13 11.37 0.83 27.22
N SER A 14 10.16 1.40 27.28
CA SER A 14 8.96 0.71 27.76
C SER A 14 8.21 -0.02 26.64
N GLY A 15 8.44 0.34 25.39
CA GLY A 15 7.71 -0.17 24.23
C GLY A 15 6.26 0.32 24.11
N ARG A 16 5.82 1.26 24.96
CA ARG A 16 4.47 1.82 24.90
C ARG A 16 4.29 2.67 23.64
N LEU A 17 3.10 2.58 23.04
CA LEU A 17 2.69 3.47 21.96
C LEU A 17 2.12 4.77 22.54
N GLY A 18 2.53 5.89 21.96
CA GLY A 18 1.92 7.20 22.19
C GLY A 18 0.63 7.39 21.38
N ASP A 19 0.14 8.62 21.34
CA ASP A 19 -1.04 8.97 20.55
C ASP A 19 -0.81 8.76 19.05
N ALA A 20 -1.88 8.34 18.35
CA ALA A 20 -1.83 8.10 16.92
C ALA A 20 -1.99 9.42 16.14
N HIS A 21 -1.12 9.64 15.16
CA HIS A 21 -1.46 10.51 14.04
C HIS A 21 -2.19 9.70 12.96
N ILE A 22 -3.40 10.12 12.59
CA ILE A 22 -4.24 9.39 11.63
C ILE A 22 -4.46 10.26 10.40
N THR A 23 -4.12 9.74 9.23
CA THR A 23 -4.31 10.46 7.97
C THR A 23 -5.80 10.58 7.62
N PRO A 24 -6.21 11.60 6.84
CA PRO A 24 -7.48 11.55 6.15
C PRO A 24 -7.52 10.35 5.17
N ARG A 25 -8.73 9.97 4.75
CA ARG A 25 -8.91 8.97 3.69
C ARG A 25 -8.38 9.52 2.35
N PRO A 26 -7.59 8.76 1.58
CA PRO A 26 -7.18 9.17 0.23
C PRO A 26 -8.38 9.40 -0.68
N ALA A 27 -8.34 10.46 -1.49
CA ALA A 27 -9.41 10.78 -2.44
C ALA A 27 -9.73 9.63 -3.41
N ALA A 28 -8.70 8.87 -3.82
CA ALA A 28 -8.84 7.70 -4.68
C ALA A 28 -9.72 6.59 -4.10
N LEU A 29 -9.97 6.60 -2.78
CA LEU A 29 -10.76 5.60 -2.06
C LEU A 29 -12.03 6.20 -1.45
N ALA A 30 -12.37 7.46 -1.74
CA ALA A 30 -13.46 8.18 -1.10
C ALA A 30 -14.84 7.55 -1.35
N SER A 31 -15.04 6.90 -2.50
CA SER A 31 -16.31 6.28 -2.91
C SER A 31 -16.57 4.92 -2.25
N LEU A 32 -15.57 4.30 -1.62
CA LEU A 32 -15.73 2.98 -0.99
C LEU A 32 -16.44 3.09 0.36
N ALA A 33 -17.30 2.11 0.65
CA ALA A 33 -17.77 1.90 2.02
C ALA A 33 -16.60 1.58 2.96
N ALA A 34 -16.79 1.82 4.26
CA ALA A 34 -15.89 1.29 5.26
C ALA A 34 -15.90 -0.25 5.20
N GLY A 35 -14.71 -0.86 5.22
CA GLY A 35 -14.57 -2.31 5.31
C GLY A 35 -14.88 -2.84 6.71
N HIS A 36 -15.09 -4.14 6.83
CA HIS A 36 -15.39 -4.82 8.09
C HIS A 36 -14.74 -6.22 8.12
N ALA A 37 -14.59 -6.79 9.32
CA ALA A 37 -14.20 -8.19 9.49
C ALA A 37 -15.29 -9.13 8.91
N ARG A 38 -14.91 -10.35 8.49
CA ARG A 38 -15.82 -11.34 7.87
C ARG A 38 -16.01 -12.57 8.77
N PRO A 39 -17.18 -13.26 8.69
CA PRO A 39 -18.36 -13.03 7.81
C PRO A 39 -19.46 -12.14 8.44
N PRO A 40 -20.40 -11.55 7.64
CA PRO A 40 -20.72 -11.81 6.22
C PRO A 40 -19.91 -11.00 5.19
N ALA A 41 -20.09 -11.27 3.88
CA ALA A 41 -19.46 -10.49 2.80
C ALA A 41 -20.16 -9.13 2.59
N PRO A 42 -19.44 -8.05 2.21
CA PRO A 42 -20.04 -6.73 2.02
C PRO A 42 -21.08 -6.72 0.90
N ALA A 43 -22.20 -6.02 1.10
CA ALA A 43 -23.23 -5.82 0.08
C ALA A 43 -22.83 -4.84 -1.03
N GLN A 44 -21.78 -4.04 -0.81
CA GLN A 44 -21.24 -3.05 -1.73
C GLN A 44 -19.70 -3.08 -1.67
N PRO A 45 -18.99 -2.58 -2.72
CA PRO A 45 -17.54 -2.41 -2.66
C PRO A 45 -17.13 -1.61 -1.42
N ALA A 46 -16.21 -2.18 -0.65
CA ALA A 46 -15.76 -1.63 0.62
C ALA A 46 -14.24 -1.68 0.70
N VAL A 47 -13.63 -0.78 1.47
CA VAL A 47 -12.18 -0.73 1.66
C VAL A 47 -11.64 -2.11 2.05
N TRP A 48 -10.66 -2.58 1.30
CA TRP A 48 -10.00 -3.86 1.50
C TRP A 48 -8.49 -3.76 1.29
N ALA A 49 -7.84 -2.97 2.14
CA ALA A 49 -6.38 -2.90 2.18
C ALA A 49 -5.78 -4.27 2.57
N ALA A 50 -4.55 -4.54 2.13
CA ALA A 50 -3.86 -5.79 2.44
C ALA A 50 -2.44 -5.60 2.99
N ASP A 51 -1.54 -5.02 2.21
CA ASP A 51 -0.10 -4.95 2.53
C ASP A 51 0.35 -3.49 2.64
N LEU A 52 1.42 -3.26 3.40
CA LEU A 52 2.02 -1.96 3.66
C LEU A 52 3.54 -2.12 3.72
N GLN A 53 4.25 -1.33 2.93
CA GLN A 53 5.72 -1.31 2.91
C GLN A 53 6.21 0.14 2.92
N LEU A 54 7.37 0.39 3.54
CA LEU A 54 8.07 1.66 3.45
C LEU A 54 9.26 1.53 2.50
N THR A 55 9.63 2.63 1.84
CA THR A 55 10.95 2.72 1.21
C THR A 55 12.04 2.62 2.29
N PRO A 56 13.24 2.10 1.99
CA PRO A 56 14.32 1.95 2.96
C PRO A 56 14.76 3.27 3.63
N ASP A 57 14.54 4.40 2.96
CA ASP A 57 14.79 5.75 3.48
C ASP A 57 13.60 6.37 4.23
N GLU A 58 12.51 5.61 4.39
CA GLU A 58 11.24 5.96 5.03
C GLU A 58 10.55 7.22 4.48
N ARG A 59 10.94 7.70 3.29
CA ARG A 59 10.31 8.88 2.68
C ARG A 59 8.91 8.58 2.14
N PHE A 60 8.66 7.34 1.74
CA PHE A 60 7.38 6.91 1.18
C PHE A 60 6.89 5.63 1.83
N ALA A 61 5.57 5.53 2.01
CA ALA A 61 4.87 4.30 2.36
C ALA A 61 3.87 3.97 1.25
N TYR A 62 3.78 2.70 0.87
CA TYR A 62 2.80 2.21 -0.10
C TYR A 62 1.82 1.27 0.59
N VAL A 63 0.58 1.28 0.15
CA VAL A 63 -0.48 0.38 0.63
C VAL A 63 -1.23 -0.22 -0.56
N SER A 64 -1.42 -1.53 -0.57
CA SER A 64 -2.26 -2.19 -1.57
C SER A 64 -3.74 -2.14 -1.17
N GLU A 65 -4.61 -1.77 -2.12
CA GLU A 65 -6.07 -1.75 -1.93
C GLU A 65 -6.74 -2.67 -2.96
N ARG A 66 -7.35 -3.74 -2.44
CA ARG A 66 -7.80 -4.89 -3.24
C ARG A 66 -9.05 -4.61 -4.04
N THR A 67 -9.95 -3.76 -3.54
CA THR A 67 -11.23 -3.50 -4.19
C THR A 67 -11.08 -2.63 -5.43
N THR A 68 -10.20 -1.63 -5.39
CA THR A 68 -9.93 -0.73 -6.51
C THR A 68 -8.74 -1.14 -7.36
N SER A 69 -7.98 -2.15 -6.93
CA SER A 69 -6.75 -2.61 -7.58
C SER A 69 -5.71 -1.49 -7.74
N GLN A 70 -5.45 -0.80 -6.62
CA GLN A 70 -4.53 0.33 -6.57
C GLN A 70 -3.43 0.13 -5.52
N LEU A 71 -2.25 0.67 -5.80
CA LEU A 71 -1.21 0.98 -4.82
C LEU A 71 -1.31 2.46 -4.45
N VAL A 72 -1.62 2.75 -3.18
CA VAL A 72 -1.69 4.12 -2.66
C VAL A 72 -0.36 4.49 -2.03
N CYS A 73 0.25 5.59 -2.50
CA CYS A 73 1.49 6.14 -2.00
C CYS A 73 1.21 7.26 -1.00
N TYR A 74 1.91 7.22 0.13
CA TYR A 74 1.94 8.24 1.16
C TYR A 74 3.37 8.79 1.28
N ARG A 75 3.50 10.11 1.34
CA ARG A 75 4.77 10.79 1.61
C ARG A 75 4.89 11.13 3.08
N ARG A 76 6.07 10.87 3.65
CA ARG A 76 6.41 11.27 5.02
C ARG A 76 6.80 12.74 5.09
N HIS A 77 6.27 13.45 6.07
CA HIS A 77 6.64 14.82 6.40
C HIS A 77 7.77 14.88 7.43
N ALA A 78 8.38 16.05 7.60
CA ALA A 78 9.50 16.25 8.53
C ALA A 78 9.13 15.96 10.00
N ASP A 79 7.86 16.14 10.36
CA ASP A 79 7.31 15.83 11.68
C ASP A 79 6.95 14.34 11.87
N GLY A 80 7.24 13.50 10.87
CA GLY A 80 6.96 12.07 10.87
C GLY A 80 5.52 11.69 10.51
N THR A 81 4.65 12.66 10.25
CA THR A 81 3.30 12.40 9.73
C THR A 81 3.34 11.99 8.26
N PHE A 82 2.23 11.47 7.74
CA PHE A 82 2.13 11.02 6.35
C PHE A 82 0.92 11.63 5.65
N ALA A 83 1.05 11.89 4.35
CA ALA A 83 -0.06 12.32 3.51
C ALA A 83 -0.10 11.50 2.21
N ALA A 84 -1.29 11.09 1.78
CA ALA A 84 -1.46 10.41 0.51
C ALA A 84 -1.13 11.37 -0.65
N VAL A 85 -0.29 10.92 -1.58
CA VAL A 85 0.21 11.74 -2.71
C VAL A 85 -0.10 11.15 -4.07
N HIS A 86 -0.13 9.82 -4.20
CA HIS A 86 -0.43 9.13 -5.47
C HIS A 86 -1.29 7.89 -5.25
N ALA A 87 -2.02 7.50 -6.30
CA ALA A 87 -2.66 6.20 -6.41
C ALA A 87 -2.38 5.65 -7.81
N THR A 88 -1.83 4.44 -7.89
CA THR A 88 -1.43 3.81 -9.15
C THR A 88 -2.22 2.53 -9.35
N ALA A 89 -2.89 2.40 -10.49
CA ALA A 89 -3.54 1.15 -10.87
C ALA A 89 -2.49 0.03 -11.05
N THR A 90 -2.80 -1.17 -10.58
CA THR A 90 -1.87 -2.30 -10.59
C THR A 90 -2.59 -3.61 -10.94
N GLU A 91 -1.97 -4.75 -10.64
CA GLU A 91 -2.55 -6.07 -10.81
C GLU A 91 -3.91 -6.20 -10.12
N ALA A 92 -4.81 -7.00 -10.70
CA ALA A 92 -6.16 -7.17 -10.17
C ALA A 92 -6.13 -7.79 -8.76
N GLN A 93 -6.80 -7.15 -7.81
CA GLN A 93 -6.85 -7.54 -6.40
C GLN A 93 -5.45 -7.67 -5.77
N PRO A 94 -4.64 -6.59 -5.74
CA PRO A 94 -3.25 -6.61 -5.31
C PRO A 94 -3.17 -6.95 -3.84
N ARG A 95 -2.55 -8.08 -3.51
CA ARG A 95 -2.41 -8.51 -2.11
C ARG A 95 -1.02 -8.27 -1.57
N GLY A 96 -0.01 -8.79 -2.26
CA GLY A 96 1.38 -8.68 -1.84
C GLY A 96 2.17 -7.80 -2.80
N PHE A 97 3.10 -7.03 -2.24
CA PHE A 97 4.11 -6.34 -3.01
C PHE A 97 5.37 -6.15 -2.16
N ALA A 98 6.50 -5.91 -2.81
CA ALA A 98 7.75 -5.61 -2.12
C ALA A 98 8.45 -4.42 -2.79
N ILE A 99 9.22 -3.68 -1.99
CA ILE A 99 10.15 -2.65 -2.46
C ILE A 99 11.54 -3.25 -2.39
N ASP A 100 12.34 -3.07 -3.45
CA ASP A 100 13.69 -3.61 -3.47
C ASP A 100 14.60 -2.90 -2.44
N PRO A 101 15.69 -3.54 -1.97
CA PRO A 101 16.57 -2.93 -0.96
C PRO A 101 17.20 -1.60 -1.34
N SER A 102 17.30 -1.27 -2.64
CA SER A 102 17.77 0.05 -3.09
C SER A 102 16.69 1.14 -3.01
N GLY A 103 15.43 0.78 -2.79
CA GLY A 103 14.29 1.70 -2.73
C GLY A 103 13.88 2.27 -4.08
N ARG A 104 14.36 1.70 -5.19
CA ARG A 104 14.15 2.25 -6.55
C ARG A 104 13.04 1.56 -7.31
N PHE A 105 12.68 0.35 -6.90
CA PHE A 105 11.72 -0.50 -7.59
C PHE A 105 10.71 -1.10 -6.62
N LEU A 106 9.49 -1.25 -7.12
CA LEU A 106 8.39 -1.92 -6.44
C LEU A 106 7.88 -3.05 -7.34
N VAL A 107 7.67 -4.23 -6.79
CA VAL A 107 7.13 -5.40 -7.48
C VAL A 107 5.82 -5.81 -6.83
N ALA A 108 4.74 -5.91 -7.60
CA ALA A 108 3.40 -6.20 -7.08
C ALA A 108 2.72 -7.37 -7.80
N CYS A 109 2.00 -8.20 -7.05
CA CYS A 109 1.13 -9.26 -7.56
C CYS A 109 -0.32 -9.06 -7.08
N GLY A 110 -1.26 -9.75 -7.74
CA GLY A 110 -2.67 -9.71 -7.38
C GLY A 110 -3.32 -11.08 -7.39
N GLU A 111 -4.18 -11.34 -6.40
CA GLU A 111 -4.86 -12.63 -6.20
C GLU A 111 -5.78 -12.99 -7.38
N GLN A 112 -6.24 -11.99 -8.14
CA GLN A 112 -7.06 -12.16 -9.34
C GLN A 112 -6.28 -11.86 -10.63
N SER A 113 -4.96 -11.78 -10.54
CA SER A 113 -4.08 -11.63 -11.69
C SER A 113 -3.28 -12.91 -11.96
N GLU A 114 -2.84 -13.04 -13.21
CA GLU A 114 -1.87 -14.05 -13.66
C GLU A 114 -0.47 -13.46 -13.87
N THR A 115 -0.32 -12.16 -13.59
CA THR A 115 0.91 -11.40 -13.85
C THR A 115 1.42 -10.69 -12.61
N VAL A 116 2.71 -10.39 -12.63
CA VAL A 116 3.43 -9.54 -11.69
C VAL A 116 3.90 -8.30 -12.42
N SER A 117 3.74 -7.12 -11.81
CA SER A 117 4.18 -5.84 -12.38
C SER A 117 5.37 -5.28 -11.61
N VAL A 118 6.34 -4.72 -12.34
CA VAL A 118 7.49 -3.99 -11.79
C VAL A 118 7.33 -2.51 -12.10
N TYR A 119 7.56 -1.67 -11.09
CA TYR A 119 7.49 -0.22 -11.17
C TYR A 119 8.81 0.39 -10.73
N ALA A 120 9.21 1.50 -11.36
CA ALA A 120 10.23 2.39 -10.80
C ALA A 120 9.58 3.42 -9.88
N ILE A 121 10.22 3.70 -8.76
CA ILE A 121 9.82 4.71 -7.78
C ILE A 121 10.51 6.03 -8.12
N ALA A 122 9.72 7.10 -8.34
CA ALA A 122 10.26 8.43 -8.52
C ALA A 122 10.83 8.95 -7.19
N PRO A 123 12.09 9.42 -7.15
CA PRO A 123 12.74 9.78 -5.89
C PRO A 123 12.18 11.05 -5.25
N ASP A 124 11.50 11.92 -6.00
CA ASP A 124 11.06 13.22 -5.50
C ASP A 124 9.67 13.18 -4.86
N ASP A 125 8.76 12.38 -5.41
CA ASP A 125 7.35 12.34 -5.00
C ASP A 125 6.79 10.93 -4.74
N GLY A 126 7.55 9.88 -5.06
CA GLY A 126 7.13 8.50 -4.85
C GLY A 126 6.12 8.00 -5.89
N ALA A 127 5.95 8.69 -7.02
CA ALA A 127 5.14 8.19 -8.12
C ALA A 127 5.70 6.89 -8.70
N LEU A 128 4.82 5.97 -9.11
CA LEU A 128 5.20 4.70 -9.70
C LEU A 128 5.11 4.76 -11.22
N THR A 129 6.18 4.39 -11.92
CA THR A 129 6.21 4.25 -13.38
C THR A 129 6.35 2.78 -13.77
N PRO A 130 5.43 2.20 -14.56
CA PRO A 130 5.55 0.82 -15.03
C PRO A 130 6.85 0.59 -15.80
N ARG A 131 7.50 -0.57 -15.56
CA ARG A 131 8.74 -0.98 -16.23
C ARG A 131 8.63 -2.33 -16.92
N ALA A 132 7.99 -3.29 -16.27
CA ALA A 132 7.79 -4.63 -16.81
C ALA A 132 6.51 -5.25 -16.25
N ARG A 133 5.99 -6.24 -16.97
CA ARG A 133 4.85 -7.05 -16.53
C ARG A 133 5.03 -8.46 -17.07
N GLU A 134 5.16 -9.42 -16.17
CA GLU A 134 5.54 -10.80 -16.50
C GLU A 134 4.52 -11.79 -15.93
N SER A 135 4.52 -13.03 -16.44
CA SER A 135 3.69 -14.10 -15.88
C SER A 135 4.12 -14.44 -14.45
N GLY A 136 3.17 -14.42 -13.51
CA GLY A 136 3.38 -14.67 -12.08
C GLY A 136 2.68 -15.92 -11.55
N GLY A 137 1.88 -16.58 -12.38
CA GLY A 137 1.00 -17.68 -11.97
C GLY A 137 -0.34 -17.19 -11.39
N ARG A 138 -1.32 -18.09 -11.30
CA ARG A 138 -2.66 -17.78 -10.79
C ARG A 138 -2.67 -17.68 -9.27
N GLY A 139 -3.24 -16.61 -8.73
CA GLY A 139 -3.47 -16.48 -7.29
C GLY A 139 -2.24 -16.05 -6.48
N ALA A 140 -1.21 -15.51 -7.16
CA ALA A 140 -0.05 -14.94 -6.49
C ALA A 140 -0.48 -13.86 -5.49
N ASN A 141 0.01 -13.95 -4.26
CA ASN A 141 -0.41 -13.09 -3.17
C ASN A 141 0.71 -12.63 -2.23
N TRP A 142 1.96 -12.98 -2.55
CA TRP A 142 3.15 -12.62 -1.80
C TRP A 142 4.28 -12.31 -2.78
N ILE A 143 5.16 -11.38 -2.41
CA ILE A 143 6.40 -11.07 -3.12
C ILE A 143 7.51 -10.98 -2.08
N GLU A 144 8.65 -11.59 -2.39
CA GLU A 144 9.90 -11.44 -1.66
C GLU A 144 11.02 -11.17 -2.67
N ILE A 145 11.96 -10.29 -2.31
CA ILE A 145 13.14 -9.96 -3.11
C ILE A 145 14.35 -10.40 -2.28
N VAL A 146 15.11 -11.37 -2.78
CA VAL A 146 16.22 -12.05 -2.09
C VAL A 146 17.59 -11.64 -2.62
#